data_AF-A0A918S1Q5-F1
#
_entry.id   AF-A0A918S1Q5-F1
#
_cell.length_a   1.000
_cell.length_b   1.000
_cell.length_c   1.000
_cell.angle_alpha   90.00
_cell.angle_beta   90.00
_cell.angle_gamma   90.00
#
_symmetry.space_group_name_H-M   'P 1'
#
loop_
_entity.id
_entity.type
_entity.pdbx_description
1 polymer ?
#
loop_
_entity_poly.entity_id
_entity_poly.type
_entity_poly.pdbx_seq_one_letter_code
_entity_poly.pdbx_strand_id
1 'polypeptide(L)' 'MSSAPREDKPPPSCEYGNPRCGARPARFYPCGWKCDRHQPARTHRRTAP' A
#
# COMPACT_ATOMS: atom_id res chain seq x y z
N MET A 1 -5.22 -28.06 19.99
CA MET A 1 -5.48 -26.62 19.83
C MET A 1 -5.31 -26.29 18.35
N SER A 2 -6.42 -26.09 17.63
CA SER A 2 -6.43 -25.94 16.17
C SER A 2 -5.83 -24.58 15.76
N SER A 3 -4.69 -24.61 15.07
CA SER A 3 -4.14 -23.43 14.39
C SER A 3 -4.88 -23.26 13.07
N ALA A 4 -5.71 -22.21 12.96
CA ALA A 4 -6.32 -21.83 11.69
C ALA A 4 -5.22 -21.58 10.63
N PRO A 5 -5.40 -22.01 9.37
CA PRO A 5 -4.48 -21.63 8.31
C PRO A 5 -4.51 -20.10 8.22
N ARG A 6 -3.35 -19.48 8.39
CA ARG A 6 -3.20 -18.05 8.08
C ARG A 6 -3.49 -17.94 6.60
N GLU A 7 -4.68 -17.45 6.28
CA GLU A 7 -5.13 -17.18 4.91
C GLU A 7 -3.95 -16.53 4.18
N ASP A 8 -3.35 -17.25 3.22
CA ASP A 8 -2.29 -16.76 2.34
C ASP A 8 -2.93 -15.75 1.38
N LYS A 9 -3.48 -14.68 1.94
CA LYS A 9 -4.10 -13.65 1.13
C LYS A 9 -2.94 -12.94 0.44
N PRO A 10 -2.91 -12.92 -0.91
CA PRO A 10 -1.88 -12.21 -1.64
C PRO A 10 -1.74 -10.79 -1.08
N PRO A 11 -0.51 -10.30 -0.80
CA PRO A 11 -0.33 -8.95 -0.27
C PRO A 11 -1.05 -7.95 -1.19
N PRO A 12 -1.79 -6.99 -0.62
CA PRO A 12 -2.57 -6.05 -1.40
C PRO A 12 -1.68 -5.27 -2.38
N SER A 13 -2.28 -4.81 -3.46
CA SER A 13 -1.63 -4.01 -4.48
C SER A 13 -1.77 -2.51 -4.20
N CYS A 14 -0.86 -1.73 -4.76
CA CYS A 14 -0.91 -0.29 -4.65
C CYS A 14 -2.13 0.26 -5.40
N GLU A 15 -3.00 0.96 -4.67
CA GLU A 15 -4.21 1.60 -5.21
C GLU A 15 -3.98 3.06 -5.59
N TYR A 16 -2.73 3.54 -5.53
CA TYR A 16 -2.39 4.90 -5.88
C TYR A 16 -2.31 5.11 -7.40
N GLY A 17 -2.79 6.25 -7.88
CA GLY A 17 -2.80 6.64 -9.29
C GLY A 17 -4.10 6.31 -10.03
N ASN A 18 -4.29 6.93 -11.21
CA ASN A 18 -5.35 6.61 -12.16
C ASN A 18 -4.75 6.59 -13.60
N PRO A 19 -4.58 5.41 -14.25
CA PRO A 19 -4.93 4.07 -13.80
C PRO A 19 -4.15 3.60 -12.55
N ARG A 20 -4.66 2.61 -11.82
CA ARG A 20 -4.08 2.13 -10.56
C ARG A 20 -2.67 1.57 -10.78
N CYS A 21 -1.74 1.90 -9.89
CA CYS A 21 -0.35 1.44 -9.97
C CYS A 21 -0.21 -0.08 -9.95
N GLY A 22 -0.98 -0.80 -9.13
CA GLY A 22 -0.97 -2.27 -9.10
C GLY A 22 0.30 -2.92 -8.50
N ALA A 23 1.31 -2.13 -8.12
CA ALA A 23 2.57 -2.64 -7.58
C ALA A 23 2.39 -3.40 -6.25
N ARG A 24 3.13 -4.49 -6.08
CA ARG A 24 3.15 -5.35 -4.89
C ARG A 24 4.59 -5.55 -4.40
N PRO A 25 4.86 -5.67 -3.09
CA PRO A 25 3.91 -5.55 -1.98
C PRO A 25 3.47 -4.10 -1.72
N ALA A 26 2.20 -3.89 -1.35
CA ALA A 26 1.74 -2.62 -0.82
C ALA A 26 1.71 -2.65 0.71
N ARG A 27 2.02 -1.51 1.31
CA ARG A 27 1.91 -1.25 2.76
C ARG A 27 0.65 -0.44 3.03
N PHE A 28 0.04 -0.70 4.18
CA PHE A 28 -1.12 0.06 4.63
C PHE A 28 -0.66 1.42 5.15
N TYR A 29 -1.24 2.49 4.60
CA TYR A 29 -1.11 3.84 5.10
C TYR A 29 -2.50 4.42 5.37
N PRO A 30 -2.64 5.46 6.21
CA PRO A 30 -3.94 6.09 6.48
C PRO A 30 -4.68 6.59 5.22
N CYS A 31 -3.97 6.83 4.13
CA CYS A 31 -4.49 7.24 2.82
C CYS A 31 -4.60 6.08 1.80
N GLY A 32 -4.64 4.83 2.26
CA GLY A 32 -4.83 3.61 1.46
C GLY A 32 -3.56 2.77 1.26
N TRP A 33 -3.70 1.66 0.51
CA TRP A 33 -2.61 0.73 0.19
C TRP A 33 -1.64 1.32 -0.84
N LYS A 34 -0.36 1.47 -0.48
CA LYS A 34 0.66 2.05 -1.37
C LYS A 34 1.96 1.24 -1.39
N CYS A 35 2.61 1.18 -2.55
CA CYS A 35 3.97 0.64 -2.67
C CYS A 35 5.01 1.63 -2.12
N ASP A 36 6.25 1.19 -1.91
CA ASP A 36 7.31 2.04 -1.35
C ASP A 36 7.61 3.29 -2.20
N ARG A 37 7.36 3.25 -3.51
CA ARG A 37 7.48 4.43 -4.38
C ARG A 37 6.40 5.48 -4.10
N HIS A 38 5.19 5.05 -3.79
CA HIS A 38 4.03 5.90 -3.53
C HIS A 38 3.77 6.16 -2.05
N GLN A 39 4.67 5.73 -1.16
CA GLN A 39 4.54 5.98 0.26
C GLN A 39 4.35 7.48 0.55
N PRO A 40 3.54 7.86 1.55
CA PRO A 40 3.27 9.25 1.86
C PRO A 40 4.55 10.06 2.09
N ALA A 41 5.58 9.51 2.75
CA ALA A 41 6.84 10.23 2.95
C ALA A 41 7.54 10.68 1.65
N ARG A 42 7.27 10.02 0.51
CA ARG A 42 7.85 10.36 -0.80
C ARG A 42 6.91 11.21 -1.66
N THR A 43 5.60 10.98 -1.55
CA THR A 43 4.57 11.65 -2.37
C THR A 43 3.99 12.90 -1.71
N HIS A 44 3.99 12.95 -0.38
CA HIS A 44 3.70 14.12 0.43
C HIS A 44 4.94 15.04 0.44
N ARG A 45 5.36 15.49 -0.75
CA ARG A 45 6.15 16.71 -0.85
C ARG A 45 5.26 17.80 -0.28
N ARG A 46 5.63 18.22 0.94
CA ARG A 46 5.13 19.39 1.62
C ARG A 46 4.97 20.49 0.57
N THR A 47 3.73 20.90 0.31
CA THR A 47 3.44 22.24 -0.19
C THR A 47 4.21 23.17 0.75
N ALA A 48 5.30 23.75 0.25
CA ALA A 48 5.98 24.80 0.99
C ALA A 48 4.93 25.90 1.22
N PRO A 49 4.82 26.44 2.47
CA PRO A 49 3.89 27.50 2.78
C PRO A 49 4.12 28.74 1.91
#